data_AF-A0A285ND80-F1
#
_entry.id   AF-A0A285ND80-F1
#
_cell.length_a   1.000
_cell.length_b   1.000
_cell.length_c   1.000
_cell.angle_alpha   90.00
_cell.angle_beta   90.00
_cell.angle_gamma   90.00
#
_symmetry.space_group_name_H-M   'P 1'
#
loop_
_entity.id
_entity.type
_entity.pdbx_description
1 polymer ?
#
loop_
_entity_poly.entity_id
_entity_poly.type
_entity_poly.pdbx_seq_one_letter_code
_entity_poly.pdbx_strand_id
1 'polypeptide(L)'
;MTASSIVTLFVLTAMAEGGQSTAYTTKADMDTCKASIPPVTEILTNGGVEIITIDCVMTKQAITQFKHRPPKDAPRTAYLNQIVGGELTLVEQKSEAACKDEHPEKIKGEIRQYCATSKQSLQH
;
A
#
# COMPACT_ATOMS: atom_id res chain seq x y z
N MET A 1 -8.58 21.42 13.15
CA MET A 1 -9.31 20.28 12.56
C MET A 1 -8.42 19.07 12.68
N THR A 2 -8.77 18.09 13.53
CA THR A 2 -8.05 16.82 13.60
C THR A 2 -8.36 16.02 12.35
N ALA A 3 -7.36 15.65 11.55
CA ALA A 3 -7.57 14.77 10.40
C ALA A 3 -8.20 13.46 10.90
N SER A 4 -9.40 13.13 10.40
CA SER A 4 -10.08 11.87 10.72
C SER A 4 -9.28 10.72 10.13
N SER A 5 -9.05 9.67 10.93
CA SER A 5 -8.40 8.46 10.44
C SER A 5 -9.29 7.72 9.43
N ILE A 6 -8.69 7.30 8.32
CA ILE A 6 -9.31 6.59 7.20
C ILE A 6 -8.93 5.11 7.30
N VAL A 7 -9.91 4.20 7.30
CA VAL A 7 -9.63 2.76 7.20
C VAL A 7 -9.21 2.44 5.77
N THR A 8 -8.06 1.78 5.63
CA THR A 8 -7.46 1.46 4.33
C THR A 8 -7.09 -0.01 4.27
N LEU A 9 -7.55 -0.69 3.24
CA LEU A 9 -6.98 -1.97 2.81
C LEU A 9 -5.66 -1.66 2.10
N PHE A 10 -4.55 -2.10 2.71
CA PHE A 10 -3.20 -2.02 2.18
C PHE A 10 -2.83 -3.37 1.56
N VAL A 11 -2.40 -3.34 0.30
CA VAL A 11 -1.93 -4.53 -0.41
C VAL A 11 -0.54 -4.26 -0.95
N LEU A 12 0.41 -5.15 -0.64
CA LEU A 12 1.77 -5.16 -1.13
C LEU A 12 2.00 -6.45 -1.93
N THR A 13 2.47 -6.33 -3.16
CA THR A 13 2.71 -7.46 -4.07
C THR A 13 4.10 -7.38 -4.69
N ALA A 14 4.69 -8.53 -5.04
CA ALA A 14 5.88 -8.56 -5.87
C ALA A 14 5.52 -8.23 -7.33
N MET A 15 6.42 -7.57 -8.05
CA MET A 15 6.29 -7.33 -9.49
C MET A 15 7.12 -8.35 -10.28
N ALA A 16 6.61 -8.79 -11.44
CA ALA A 16 7.28 -9.79 -12.28
C ALA A 16 8.68 -9.37 -12.77
N GLU A 17 8.89 -8.07 -13.00
CA GLU A 17 10.17 -7.50 -13.41
C GLU A 17 11.11 -7.20 -12.22
N GLY A 18 10.70 -7.57 -11.00
CA GLY A 18 11.38 -7.23 -9.75
C GLY A 18 10.81 -5.98 -9.08
N GLY A 19 11.09 -5.84 -7.78
CA GLY A 19 10.55 -4.76 -6.96
C GLY A 19 9.15 -5.04 -6.40
N GLN A 20 8.57 -4.03 -5.75
CA GLN A 20 7.28 -4.16 -5.07
C GLN A 20 6.27 -3.12 -5.52
N SER A 21 5.00 -3.52 -5.54
CA SER A 21 3.86 -2.67 -5.86
C SER A 21 2.92 -2.56 -4.66
N THR A 22 2.43 -1.36 -4.39
CA THR A 22 1.39 -1.13 -3.38
C THR A 22 0.09 -0.62 -3.98
N ALA A 23 -1.01 -1.07 -3.41
CA ALA A 23 -2.35 -0.56 -3.67
C ALA A 23 -3.08 -0.26 -2.36
N TYR A 24 -3.92 0.77 -2.39
CA TYR A 24 -4.63 1.28 -1.23
C TYR A 24 -6.11 1.42 -1.58
N THR A 25 -7.00 0.85 -0.77
CA THR A 25 -8.45 1.04 -0.96
C THR A 25 -9.08 1.50 0.34
N THR A 26 -9.69 2.68 0.32
CA THR A 26 -10.48 3.19 1.43
C THR A 26 -11.68 2.29 1.71
N LYS A 27 -11.95 2.04 2.99
CA LYS A 27 -13.07 1.22 3.48
C LYS A 27 -13.87 2.03 4.49
N ALA A 28 -15.15 1.68 4.64
CA ALA A 28 -16.05 2.38 5.56
C ALA A 28 -15.62 2.19 7.02
N ASP A 29 -15.24 0.97 7.38
CA ASP A 29 -14.83 0.57 8.71
C ASP A 29 -13.86 -0.63 8.66
N MET A 30 -13.32 -0.99 9.83
CA MET A 30 -12.33 -2.05 9.99
C MET A 30 -12.88 -3.44 9.65
N ASP A 31 -14.15 -3.71 9.97
CA ASP A 31 -14.76 -5.01 9.73
C ASP A 31 -15.02 -5.23 8.23
N THR A 32 -15.53 -4.21 7.54
CA THR A 32 -15.67 -4.18 6.08
C THR A 32 -14.32 -4.33 5.39
N CYS A 33 -13.27 -3.71 5.95
CA CYS A 33 -11.92 -3.89 5.44
C CYS A 33 -11.47 -5.35 5.56
N LYS A 34 -11.56 -5.94 6.76
CA LYS A 34 -11.13 -7.33 7.01
C LYS A 34 -11.93 -8.34 6.18
N ALA A 35 -13.23 -8.12 6.03
CA ALA A 35 -14.08 -8.95 5.18
C ALA A 35 -13.69 -8.89 3.69
N SER A 36 -13.00 -7.82 3.25
CA SER A 36 -12.49 -7.70 1.89
C SER A 36 -11.20 -8.51 1.65
N ILE A 37 -10.46 -8.91 2.70
CA ILE A 37 -9.16 -9.58 2.55
C ILE A 37 -9.30 -10.92 1.82
N PRO A 38 -10.16 -11.88 2.25
CA PRO A 38 -10.25 -13.17 1.57
C PRO A 38 -10.55 -13.09 0.07
N PRO A 39 -11.58 -12.35 -0.41
CA PRO A 39 -11.85 -12.29 -1.85
C PRO A 39 -10.76 -11.55 -2.63
N VAL A 40 -10.12 -10.53 -2.06
CA VAL A 40 -8.99 -9.83 -2.73
C VAL A 40 -7.79 -10.77 -2.85
N THR A 41 -7.47 -11.50 -1.79
CA THR A 41 -6.42 -12.52 -1.81
C THR A 41 -6.68 -13.54 -2.90
N GLU A 42 -7.89 -14.12 -2.96
CA GLU A 42 -8.27 -15.11 -3.96
C GLU A 42 -8.12 -14.58 -5.40
N ILE A 43 -8.60 -13.35 -5.67
CA ILE A 43 -8.49 -12.73 -6.99
C ILE A 43 -7.03 -12.55 -7.41
N LEU A 44 -6.17 -12.09 -6.49
CA LEU A 44 -4.76 -11.85 -6.76
C LEU A 44 -3.99 -13.17 -6.96
N THR A 45 -4.23 -14.17 -6.10
CA THR A 45 -3.56 -15.47 -6.22
C THR A 45 -3.99 -16.20 -7.50
N ASN A 46 -5.28 -16.17 -7.86
CA ASN A 46 -5.78 -16.74 -9.11
C ASN A 46 -5.24 -16.00 -10.34
N GLY A 47 -4.94 -14.71 -10.19
CA GLY A 47 -4.25 -13.91 -11.21
C GLY A 47 -2.74 -14.13 -11.28
N GLY A 48 -2.17 -15.04 -10.47
CA GLY A 48 -0.74 -15.32 -10.41
C GLY A 48 0.08 -14.20 -9.76
N VAL A 49 -0.55 -13.32 -8.98
CA VAL A 49 0.13 -12.24 -8.27
C VAL A 49 0.66 -12.75 -6.93
N GLU A 50 1.95 -12.58 -6.69
CA GLU A 50 2.56 -12.89 -5.40
C GLU A 50 2.26 -11.77 -4.39
N ILE A 51 1.50 -12.10 -3.35
CA ILE A 51 1.14 -11.18 -2.26
C ILE A 51 2.22 -11.27 -1.18
N ILE A 52 2.85 -10.15 -0.87
CA ILE A 52 3.83 -10.04 0.22
C ILE A 52 3.10 -9.74 1.53
N THR A 53 2.17 -8.79 1.51
CA THR A 53 1.29 -8.53 2.65
C THR A 53 -0.04 -7.94 2.19
N ILE A 54 -1.10 -8.25 2.92
CA ILE A 54 -2.42 -7.66 2.78
C ILE A 54 -2.96 -7.43 4.20
N ASP A 55 -3.34 -6.19 4.50
CA ASP A 55 -3.75 -5.82 5.85
C ASP A 55 -4.71 -4.63 5.85
N CYS A 56 -5.44 -4.48 6.96
CA CYS A 56 -6.28 -3.34 7.22
C CYS A 56 -5.62 -2.41 8.21
N VAL A 57 -5.35 -1.18 7.76
CA VAL A 57 -4.61 -0.16 8.51
C VAL A 57 -5.38 1.14 8.55
N MET A 58 -5.09 1.97 9.55
CA MET A 58 -5.57 3.35 9.60
C MET A 58 -4.60 4.25 8.86
N THR A 59 -5.05 5.33 8.22
CA THR A 59 -4.17 6.39 7.73
C THR A 59 -4.83 7.75 7.88
N LYS A 60 -4.05 8.82 8.03
CA LYS A 60 -4.58 10.19 8.01
C LYS A 60 -4.43 10.85 6.63
N GLN A 61 -3.85 10.13 5.66
CA GLN A 61 -3.54 10.65 4.35
C GLN A 61 -4.63 10.27 3.34
N ALA A 62 -5.09 11.26 2.58
CA ALA A 62 -5.95 11.02 1.45
C ALA A 62 -5.12 10.49 0.27
N ILE A 63 -5.51 9.33 -0.27
CA ILE A 63 -4.85 8.65 -1.38
C ILE A 63 -5.85 8.59 -2.52
N THR A 64 -5.39 8.89 -3.74
CA THR A 64 -6.23 8.78 -4.94
C THR A 64 -6.86 7.39 -5.06
N GLN A 65 -8.09 7.33 -5.60
CA GLN A 65 -8.82 6.07 -5.71
C GLN A 65 -8.08 5.04 -6.56
N PHE A 66 -8.13 3.78 -6.12
CA PHE A 66 -7.63 2.65 -6.88
C PHE A 66 -8.39 2.49 -8.20
N LYS A 67 -7.66 2.15 -9.27
CA LYS A 67 -8.22 1.85 -10.60
C LYS A 67 -7.74 0.46 -11.03
N HIS A 68 -8.67 -0.44 -11.36
CA HIS A 68 -8.35 -1.81 -11.80
C HIS A 68 -7.60 -1.89 -13.14
N ARG A 69 -7.72 -0.86 -13.98
CA ARG A 69 -7.08 -0.77 -15.30
C ARG A 69 -6.59 0.66 -15.53
N PRO A 70 -5.57 1.11 -14.80
CA PRO A 70 -4.99 2.41 -15.07
C PRO A 70 -4.33 2.37 -16.47
N PRO A 71 -4.20 3.52 -17.15
CA PRO A 71 -3.43 3.61 -18.39
C PRO A 71 -2.06 2.94 -18.26
N LYS A 72 -1.56 2.34 -19.35
CA LYS A 72 -0.29 1.60 -19.33
C LYS A 72 0.87 2.50 -18.90
N ASP A 73 0.85 3.73 -19.37
CA ASP A 73 1.77 4.85 -19.14
C ASP A 73 1.47 5.66 -17.87
N ALA A 74 0.48 5.27 -17.07
CA ALA A 74 0.20 5.97 -15.82
C ALA A 74 1.46 5.98 -14.93
N PRO A 75 1.90 7.17 -14.46
CA PRO A 75 3.12 7.30 -13.69
C PRO A 75 3.04 6.46 -12.41
N ARG A 76 4.19 5.94 -12.00
CA ARG A 76 4.34 5.25 -10.71
C ARG A 76 5.14 6.15 -9.78
N THR A 77 4.64 6.34 -8.57
CA THR A 77 5.34 7.05 -7.50
C THR A 77 5.93 6.03 -6.55
N ALA A 78 7.18 6.24 -6.12
CA ALA A 78 7.79 5.44 -5.07
C ALA A 78 7.38 5.97 -3.70
N TYR A 79 7.04 5.04 -2.80
CA TYR A 79 6.63 5.35 -1.44
C TYR A 79 7.44 4.53 -0.45
N LEU A 80 7.85 5.18 0.63
CA LEU A 80 8.08 4.50 1.90
C LEU A 80 6.73 4.31 2.59
N ASN A 81 6.34 3.07 2.79
CA ASN A 81 5.14 2.66 3.52
C ASN A 81 5.55 2.28 4.93
N GLN A 82 5.26 3.12 5.92
CA GLN A 82 5.53 2.83 7.33
C GLN A 82 4.23 2.51 8.03
N ILE A 83 4.12 1.29 8.58
CA ILE A 83 3.02 0.88 9.44
C ILE A 83 3.55 0.76 10.86
N VAL A 84 3.00 1.54 11.79
CA VAL A 84 3.37 1.52 13.21
C VAL A 84 2.09 1.44 14.03
N GLY A 85 1.92 0.39 14.84
CA GLY A 85 0.72 0.23 15.67
C GLY A 85 -0.59 0.17 14.86
N GLY A 86 -0.52 -0.29 13.61
CA GLY A 86 -1.66 -0.33 12.68
C GLY A 86 -1.96 0.98 11.94
N GLU A 87 -1.17 2.04 12.13
CA GLU A 87 -1.28 3.30 11.37
C GLU A 87 -0.24 3.33 10.24
N LEU A 88 -0.72 3.54 9.00
CA LEU A 88 0.04 3.67 7.77
C LEU A 88 0.33 5.15 7.47
N THR A 89 1.62 5.44 7.30
CA THR A 89 2.15 6.69 6.75
C THR A 89 2.86 6.40 5.44
N LEU A 90 2.57 7.18 4.41
CA LEU A 90 3.21 7.17 3.10
C LEU A 90 4.11 8.40 2.99
N VAL A 91 5.37 8.18 2.63
CA VAL A 91 6.31 9.26 2.31
C VAL A 91 6.75 9.07 0.87
N GLU A 92 6.55 10.09 0.03
CA GLU A 92 7.02 10.06 -1.36
C GLU A 92 8.54 10.02 -1.44
N GLN A 93 9.05 9.21 -2.36
CA GLN A 93 10.46 8.94 -2.54
C GLN A 93 10.85 9.18 -3.99
N LYS A 94 12.12 9.51 -4.21
CA LYS A 94 12.66 9.73 -5.57
C LYS A 94 12.58 8.48 -6.44
N SER A 95 12.83 7.31 -5.85
CA SER A 95 12.74 6.00 -6.50
C SER A 95 12.63 4.89 -5.46
N GLU A 96 12.20 3.69 -5.89
CA GLU A 96 12.19 2.52 -5.01
C GLU A 96 13.59 2.15 -4.52
N ALA A 97 14.61 2.26 -5.38
CA ALA A 97 16.00 1.98 -5.03
C ALA A 97 16.53 2.94 -3.96
N ALA A 98 16.37 4.25 -4.17
CA ALA A 98 16.77 5.26 -3.18
C ALA A 98 16.06 5.06 -1.83
N CYS A 99 14.76 4.72 -1.87
CA CYS A 99 14.02 4.38 -0.66
C CYS A 99 14.66 3.19 0.06
N LYS A 100 14.99 2.11 -0.64
CA LYS A 100 15.60 0.90 -0.03
C LYS A 100 16.98 1.16 0.55
N ASP A 101 17.78 2.01 -0.09
CA ASP A 101 19.11 2.40 0.38
C ASP A 101 19.03 3.21 1.68
N GLU A 102 18.09 4.16 1.77
CA GLU A 102 17.90 5.04 2.94
C GLU A 102 17.09 4.37 4.07
N HIS A 103 16.16 3.50 3.69
CA HIS A 103 15.17 2.87 4.55
C HIS A 103 15.06 1.38 4.24
N PRO A 104 16.07 0.57 4.62
CA PRO A 104 16.02 -0.86 4.42
C PRO A 104 14.76 -1.44 5.08
N GLU A 105 14.19 -2.44 4.42
CA GLU A 105 12.96 -3.08 4.89
C GLU A 105 13.09 -3.53 6.35
N LYS A 106 12.07 -3.23 7.13
CA LYS A 106 12.08 -3.46 8.57
C LYS A 106 10.75 -4.04 9.00
N ILE A 107 10.79 -5.25 9.53
CA ILE A 107 9.64 -5.90 10.18
C ILE A 107 10.08 -6.24 11.60
N LYS A 108 9.68 -5.42 12.58
CA LYS A 108 10.05 -5.61 13.99
C LYS A 108 8.92 -5.19 14.91
N GLY A 109 8.33 -6.17 15.60
CA GLY A 109 7.17 -5.94 16.45
C GLY A 109 6.02 -5.35 15.64
N GLU A 110 5.47 -4.23 16.10
CA GLU A 110 4.39 -3.51 15.42
C GLU A 110 4.86 -2.57 14.29
N ILE A 111 6.17 -2.48 14.05
CA ILE A 111 6.75 -1.63 13.02
C ILE A 111 7.00 -2.46 11.76
N ARG A 112 6.41 -2.04 10.66
CA ARG A 112 6.63 -2.58 9.31
C ARG A 112 6.98 -1.44 8.36
N GLN A 113 8.02 -1.60 7.55
CA GLN A 113 8.47 -0.61 6.57
C GLN A 113 8.73 -1.27 5.24
N TYR A 114 8.11 -0.75 4.18
CA TYR A 114 8.23 -1.27 2.81
C TYR A 114 8.48 -0.13 1.82
N CYS A 115 9.48 -0.31 0.97
CA CYS A 115 9.73 0.56 -0.17
C CYS A 115 9.12 -0.06 -1.42
N ALA A 116 8.09 0.59 -1.95
CA ALA A 116 7.30 0.06 -3.06
C ALA A 116 6.77 1.18 -3.95
N THR A 117 6.31 0.83 -5.15
CA THR A 117 5.74 1.79 -6.09
C THR A 117 4.23 1.65 -6.20
N SER A 118 3.52 2.77 -6.39
CA SER A 118 2.08 2.76 -6.66
C SER A 118 1.72 3.65 -7.86
N LYS A 119 0.64 3.30 -8.55
CA LYS A 119 -0.01 4.19 -9.54
C LYS A 119 -0.99 5.18 -8.87
N GLN A 120 -1.20 5.05 -7.56
CA GLN A 120 -1.97 6.00 -6.76
C GLN A 120 -1.02 7.05 -6.20
N SER A 121 -1.45 8.31 -6.16
CA SER A 121 -0.76 9.42 -5.51
C SER A 121 -1.44 9.86 -4.22
N LEU A 122 -0.69 10.57 -3.36
CA LEU A 122 -1.27 11.36 -2.27
C LEU A 122 -2.11 12.52 -2.85
N GLN A 123 -3.17 12.88 -2.14
CA GLN A 123 -3.97 14.07 -2.42
C GLN A 123 -3.53 15.19 -1.47
N HIS A 124 -3.18 16.35 -2.06
CA HIS A 124 -2.78 17.55 -1.34
C HIS A 124 -3.96 18.46 -1.05
#